data_AF-Q4FQJ6-F1
#
_entry.id   AF-Q4FQJ6-F1
#
_cell.length_a   1.000
_cell.length_b   1.000
_cell.length_c   1.000
_cell.angle_alpha   90.00
_cell.angle_beta   90.00
_cell.angle_gamma   90.00
#
_symmetry.space_group_name_H-M   'P 1'
#
loop_
_entity.id
_entity.type
_entity.pdbx_description
1 polymer ?
#
loop_
_entity_poly.entity_id
_entity_poly.type
_entity_poly.pdbx_seq_one_letter_code
_entity_poly.pdbx_strand_id
1 'polypeptide(L)'
;MLKLTDDGAKITLQGQPQALDNGLFWFGAALLVGAVAVALAMSLLPVRWSIGALALLIIGSFFFNRQRQQHKKAMVGNINSGILWVRAGELVHDNQGKRTPIQLAESDTISLVGEQLEIADGDARRKYHISGFDNIQEATAAKAILQGQALTKRHVTIKMSND
;
A
#
# COMPACT_ATOMS: atom_id res chain seq x y z
N MET A 1 14.79 -0.79 10.63
CA MET A 1 15.06 -0.11 11.95
C MET A 1 13.82 -0.16 12.85
N LEU A 2 13.81 -1.14 13.76
CA LEU A 2 12.74 -1.39 14.72
C LEU A 2 12.89 -0.48 15.97
N LYS A 3 11.86 0.33 16.28
CA LYS A 3 11.77 1.07 17.54
C LYS A 3 10.67 0.46 18.40
N LEU A 4 11.04 -0.26 19.46
CA LEU A 4 10.07 -0.71 20.47
C LEU A 4 9.57 0.50 21.26
N THR A 5 8.26 0.63 21.39
CA THR A 5 7.56 1.59 22.25
C THR A 5 6.83 0.80 23.32
N ASP A 6 6.56 1.38 24.48
CA ASP A 6 6.02 0.64 25.64
C ASP A 6 4.63 0.00 25.37
N ASP A 7 3.92 0.41 24.31
CA ASP A 7 2.61 -0.13 23.88
C ASP A 7 2.65 -0.92 22.55
N GLY A 8 3.82 -1.13 21.92
CA GLY A 8 3.92 -1.81 20.62
C GLY A 8 5.26 -1.61 19.88
N ALA A 9 5.37 -2.01 18.62
CA ALA A 9 6.57 -1.75 17.80
C ALA A 9 6.29 -0.82 16.63
N LYS A 10 7.20 0.12 16.42
CA LYS A 10 7.25 0.97 15.23
C LYS A 10 8.29 0.41 14.28
N ILE A 11 7.85 -0.03 13.11
CA ILE A 11 8.66 -0.66 12.07
C ILE A 11 8.61 0.24 10.84
N THR A 12 9.78 0.64 10.33
CA THR A 12 9.87 1.37 9.07
C THR A 12 10.01 0.38 7.93
N LEU A 13 9.05 0.40 7.00
CA LEU A 13 9.08 -0.39 5.78
C LEU A 13 9.90 0.38 4.72
N GLN A 14 10.96 -0.25 4.23
CA GLN A 14 11.90 0.29 3.25
C GLN A 14 11.51 -0.01 1.79
N GLY A 15 10.39 -0.69 1.55
CA GLY A 15 9.96 -0.91 0.18
C GLY A 15 9.77 0.45 -0.51
N GLN A 16 10.06 0.46 -1.82
CA GLN A 16 9.96 1.66 -2.63
C GLN A 16 8.59 2.31 -2.35
N PRO A 17 8.54 3.58 -1.88
CA PRO A 17 7.28 4.27 -1.75
C PRO A 17 6.58 4.12 -3.08
N GLN A 18 5.35 3.57 -3.07
CA GLN A 18 4.53 3.47 -4.26
C GLN A 18 4.60 4.82 -4.93
N ALA A 19 5.35 4.89 -6.04
CA ALA A 19 5.67 6.14 -6.70
C ALA A 19 4.34 6.84 -6.86
N LEU A 20 4.22 8.00 -6.22
CA LEU A 20 2.98 8.77 -6.19
C LEU A 20 2.56 8.90 -7.64
N ASP A 21 1.53 8.12 -7.99
CA ASP A 21 1.34 7.52 -9.30
C ASP A 21 1.52 8.56 -10.41
N ASN A 22 2.73 8.65 -10.99
CA ASN A 22 3.01 9.52 -12.13
C ASN A 22 2.04 9.21 -13.27
N GLY A 23 1.44 8.00 -13.28
CA GLY A 23 0.35 7.62 -14.16
C GLY A 23 -0.87 8.54 -14.07
N LEU A 24 -1.21 9.10 -12.90
CA LEU A 24 -2.34 10.04 -12.78
C LEU A 24 -2.01 11.40 -13.43
N PHE A 25 -0.79 11.88 -13.23
CA PHE A 25 -0.32 13.12 -13.84
C PHE A 25 -0.22 12.98 -15.37
N TRP A 26 0.45 11.92 -15.85
CA TRP A 26 0.56 11.63 -17.28
C TRP A 26 -0.79 11.32 -17.94
N PHE A 27 -1.72 10.70 -17.22
CA PHE A 27 -3.09 10.54 -17.68
C PHE A 27 -3.80 11.89 -17.84
N GLY A 28 -3.71 12.77 -16.83
CA GLY A 28 -4.25 14.12 -16.91
C GLY A 28 -3.69 14.88 -18.11
N ALA A 29 -2.39 14.79 -18.33
CA ALA A 29 -1.72 15.38 -19.49
C ALA A 29 -2.20 14.78 -20.82
N ALA A 30 -2.28 13.45 -20.93
CA ALA A 30 -2.75 12.77 -22.15
C ALA A 30 -4.22 13.09 -22.47
N LEU A 31 -5.08 13.17 -21.45
CA LEU A 31 -6.49 13.51 -21.62
C LEU A 31 -6.66 14.98 -22.02
N LEU A 32 -5.84 15.89 -21.46
CA LEU A 32 -5.82 17.30 -21.86
C LEU A 32 -5.38 17.44 -23.32
N VAL A 33 -4.27 16.81 -23.71
CA VAL A 33 -3.79 16.81 -25.11
C VAL A 33 -4.83 16.19 -26.05
N GLY A 34 -5.46 15.08 -25.66
CA GLY A 34 -6.53 14.43 -26.42
C GLY A 34 -7.76 15.34 -26.59
N ALA A 35 -8.18 16.04 -25.55
CA ALA A 35 -9.29 16.99 -25.62
C ALA A 35 -8.98 18.18 -26.54
N VAL A 36 -7.76 18.72 -26.47
CA VAL A 36 -7.30 19.79 -27.38
C VAL A 36 -7.27 19.30 -28.82
N ALA A 37 -6.79 18.07 -29.07
CA ALA A 37 -6.80 17.48 -30.40
C ALA A 37 -8.21 17.27 -30.95
N VAL A 38 -9.16 16.83 -30.11
CA VAL A 38 -10.57 16.70 -30.51
C VAL A 38 -11.20 18.07 -30.79
N ALA A 39 -10.87 19.10 -30.01
CA ALA A 39 -11.35 20.46 -30.25
C ALA A 39 -10.85 21.02 -31.59
N LEU A 40 -9.58 20.76 -31.94
CA LEU A 40 -9.02 21.10 -33.25
C LEU A 40 -9.67 20.27 -34.37
N ALA A 41 -9.91 18.99 -34.15
CA ALA A 41 -10.64 18.15 -35.10
C ALA A 41 -12.08 18.67 -35.33
N MET A 42 -12.75 19.17 -34.30
CA MET A 42 -14.06 19.80 -34.41
C MET A 42 -14.04 21.11 -35.18
N SER A 43 -12.96 21.89 -35.11
CA SER A 43 -12.85 23.16 -35.84
C SER A 43 -12.44 22.99 -37.31
N LEU A 44 -11.72 21.92 -37.64
CA LEU A 44 -11.11 21.73 -38.97
C LEU A 44 -11.78 20.65 -39.83
N LEU A 45 -12.44 19.65 -39.23
CA LEU A 45 -13.00 18.50 -39.96
C LEU A 45 -14.52 18.58 -40.12
N PRO A 46 -15.09 17.92 -41.15
CA PRO A 46 -16.52 17.75 -41.28
C PRO A 46 -17.11 16.98 -40.08
N VAL A 47 -18.31 17.38 -39.65
CA VAL A 47 -19.03 16.87 -38.46
C VAL A 47 -18.99 15.35 -38.29
N ARG A 48 -19.01 14.58 -39.40
CA ARG A 48 -18.97 13.12 -39.40
C ARG A 48 -17.70 12.55 -38.76
N TRP A 49 -16.55 13.18 -38.99
CA TRP A 49 -15.26 12.76 -38.41
C TRP A 49 -15.10 13.23 -36.96
N SER A 50 -15.67 14.38 -36.64
CA SER A 50 -15.65 14.94 -35.28
C SER A 50 -16.39 14.06 -34.27
N ILE A 51 -17.53 13.47 -34.67
CA ILE A 51 -18.26 12.49 -33.85
C ILE A 51 -17.40 11.26 -33.56
N GLY A 52 -16.66 10.77 -34.57
CA GLY A 52 -15.72 9.65 -34.40
C GLY A 52 -14.58 9.97 -33.45
N ALA A 53 -14.00 11.17 -33.55
CA ALA A 53 -12.94 11.63 -32.65
C ALA A 53 -13.42 11.72 -31.18
N LEU A 54 -14.65 12.21 -30.95
CA LEU A 54 -15.28 12.24 -29.64
C LEU A 54 -15.51 10.84 -29.08
N ALA A 55 -16.01 9.91 -29.90
CA ALA A 55 -16.25 8.53 -29.50
C ALA A 55 -14.94 7.83 -29.08
N LEU A 56 -13.84 8.04 -29.81
CA LEU A 56 -12.54 7.49 -29.46
C LEU A 56 -12.02 8.01 -28.11
N LEU A 57 -12.19 9.32 -27.84
CA LEU A 57 -11.80 9.91 -26.56
C LEU A 57 -12.58 9.28 -25.40
N ILE A 58 -13.89 9.08 -25.56
CA ILE A 58 -14.75 8.48 -24.54
C ILE A 58 -14.36 7.01 -24.27
N ILE A 59 -14.18 6.22 -25.33
CA ILE A 59 -13.81 4.79 -25.20
C ILE A 59 -12.43 4.64 -24.54
N GLY A 60 -11.45 5.45 -24.96
CA GLY A 60 -10.11 5.47 -24.37
C GLY A 60 -10.15 5.82 -22.88
N SER A 61 -10.93 6.84 -22.51
CA SER A 61 -11.13 7.23 -21.11
C SER A 61 -11.78 6.12 -20.29
N PHE A 62 -12.78 5.42 -20.84
CA PHE A 62 -13.45 4.31 -20.15
C PHE A 62 -12.50 3.14 -19.87
N PHE A 63 -11.74 2.70 -20.88
CA PHE A 63 -10.82 1.56 -20.72
C PHE A 63 -9.71 1.87 -19.71
N PHE A 64 -9.17 3.09 -19.77
CA PHE A 64 -8.17 3.54 -18.80
C PHE A 64 -8.74 3.64 -17.38
N ASN A 65 -9.95 4.17 -17.21
CA ASN A 65 -10.58 4.24 -15.89
C ASN A 65 -10.83 2.83 -15.32
N ARG A 66 -11.20 1.87 -16.17
CA ARG A 66 -11.34 0.46 -15.78
C ARG A 66 -10.00 -0.15 -15.37
N GLN A 67 -8.95 0.04 -16.16
CA GLN A 67 -7.60 -0.42 -15.84
C GLN A 67 -7.11 0.19 -14.52
N ARG A 68 -7.31 1.50 -14.33
CA ARG A 68 -7.00 2.20 -13.07
C ARG A 68 -7.75 1.59 -11.88
N GLN A 69 -9.04 1.30 -12.03
CA GLN A 69 -9.80 0.64 -10.97
C GLN A 69 -9.27 -0.76 -10.66
N GLN A 70 -8.82 -1.51 -11.66
CA GLN A 70 -8.18 -2.81 -11.45
C GLN A 70 -6.84 -2.67 -10.72
N HIS A 71 -5.99 -1.72 -11.09
CA HIS A 71 -4.74 -1.44 -10.37
C HIS A 71 -5.02 -1.03 -8.92
N LYS A 72 -5.99 -0.14 -8.69
CA LYS A 72 -6.42 0.23 -7.34
C LYS A 72 -6.86 -0.98 -6.54
N LYS A 73 -7.69 -1.85 -7.11
CA LYS A 73 -8.16 -3.10 -6.47
C LYS A 73 -7.01 -4.06 -6.17
N ALA A 74 -6.03 -4.19 -7.06
CA ALA A 74 -4.85 -5.01 -6.84
C ALA A 74 -3.90 -4.44 -5.76
N MET A 75 -3.94 -3.13 -5.55
CA MET A 75 -3.17 -2.44 -4.51
C MET A 75 -3.90 -2.34 -3.16
N VAL A 76 -5.22 -2.57 -3.10
CA VAL A 76 -5.96 -2.62 -1.82
C VAL A 76 -5.37 -3.76 -0.99
N GLY A 77 -4.89 -3.42 0.20
CA GLY A 77 -4.29 -4.37 1.12
C GLY A 77 -2.79 -4.58 0.94
N ASN A 78 -2.14 -4.03 -0.10
CA ASN A 78 -0.70 -4.16 -0.30
C ASN A 78 0.07 -3.00 0.36
N ILE A 79 0.76 -3.27 1.46
CA ILE A 79 1.53 -2.30 2.25
C ILE A 79 3.02 -2.62 2.08
N ASN A 80 3.77 -1.77 1.40
CA ASN A 80 5.20 -2.02 1.12
C ASN A 80 6.14 -0.94 1.65
N SER A 81 5.63 0.22 2.06
CA SER A 81 6.44 1.39 2.40
C SER A 81 5.80 2.22 3.52
N GLY A 82 6.60 2.98 4.26
CA GLY A 82 6.13 3.89 5.30
C GLY A 82 6.40 3.36 6.70
N ILE A 83 5.67 3.85 7.70
CA ILE A 83 5.88 3.45 9.09
C ILE A 83 4.67 2.64 9.55
N LEU A 84 4.92 1.39 9.92
CA LEU A 84 3.95 0.48 10.50
C LEU A 84 4.06 0.52 12.02
N TRP A 85 2.97 0.88 12.70
CA TRP A 85 2.85 0.76 14.15
C TRP A 85 2.03 -0.49 14.44
N VAL A 86 2.65 -1.42 15.14
CA VAL A 86 2.09 -2.75 15.41
C VAL A 86 1.73 -2.82 16.89
N ARG A 87 0.47 -3.10 17.19
CA ARG A 87 -0.05 -3.40 18.54
C ARG A 87 -0.79 -4.73 18.52
N ALA A 88 -1.12 -5.26 19.69
CA ALA A 88 -1.94 -6.47 19.80
C ALA A 88 -3.31 -6.24 19.16
N GLY A 89 -3.66 -7.01 18.13
CA GLY A 89 -4.93 -6.91 17.41
C GLY A 89 -5.13 -5.66 16.53
N GLU A 90 -4.17 -4.73 16.49
CA GLU A 90 -4.29 -3.49 15.71
C GLU A 90 -2.98 -3.13 14.99
N LEU A 91 -3.12 -2.66 13.75
CA LEU A 91 -2.07 -2.14 12.91
C LEU A 91 -2.40 -0.69 12.55
N VAL A 92 -1.45 0.23 12.68
CA VAL A 92 -1.59 1.58 12.14
C VAL A 92 -0.53 1.80 11.09
N HIS A 93 -0.96 1.97 9.83
CA HIS A 93 -0.06 2.30 8.73
C HIS A 93 -0.01 3.82 8.54
N ASP A 94 1.17 4.41 8.75
CA ASP A 94 1.45 5.81 8.47
C ASP A 94 2.29 5.91 7.19
N ASN A 95 1.68 6.37 6.11
CA ASN A 95 2.37 6.60 4.84
C ASN A 95 2.30 8.09 4.48
N GLN A 96 3.44 8.77 4.52
CA GLN A 96 3.57 10.20 4.20
C GLN A 96 2.56 11.10 4.94
N GLY A 97 2.26 10.79 6.20
CA GLY A 97 1.33 11.55 7.03
C GLY A 97 -0.13 11.08 6.96
N LYS A 98 -0.47 10.14 6.07
CA LYS A 98 -1.77 9.47 6.07
C LYS A 98 -1.73 8.26 7.00
N ARG A 99 -2.36 8.40 8.16
CA ARG A 99 -2.52 7.31 9.13
C ARG A 99 -3.81 6.53 8.85
N THR A 100 -3.67 5.23 8.63
CA THR A 100 -4.79 4.31 8.41
C THR A 100 -4.76 3.24 9.50
N PRO A 101 -5.69 3.28 10.47
CA PRO A 101 -5.85 2.18 11.42
C PRO A 101 -6.47 0.98 10.71
N ILE A 102 -5.96 -0.20 11.02
CA ILE A 102 -6.34 -1.51 10.49
C ILE A 102 -6.59 -2.39 11.71
N GLN A 103 -7.85 -2.70 11.97
CA GLN A 103 -8.25 -3.61 13.04
C GLN A 103 -8.28 -5.04 12.49
N LEU A 104 -7.69 -5.96 13.24
CA LEU A 104 -7.74 -7.39 12.92
C LEU A 104 -8.95 -8.02 13.59
N ALA A 105 -9.67 -8.86 12.85
CA ALA A 105 -10.71 -9.71 13.42
C ALA A 105 -10.08 -10.92 14.11
N GLU A 106 -10.76 -11.50 15.10
CA GLU A 106 -10.28 -12.73 15.76
C GLU A 106 -10.17 -13.93 14.81
N SER A 107 -10.94 -13.92 13.71
CA SER A 107 -10.87 -14.92 12.64
C SER A 107 -9.71 -14.71 11.67
N ASP A 108 -9.01 -13.58 11.75
CA ASP A 108 -7.92 -13.27 10.82
C ASP A 108 -6.68 -14.12 11.15
N THR A 109 -6.12 -14.75 10.14
CA THR A 109 -4.91 -15.57 10.24
C THR A 109 -3.70 -14.80 9.71
N ILE A 110 -2.60 -14.84 10.47
CA ILE A 110 -1.36 -14.13 10.15
C ILE A 110 -0.28 -15.14 9.79
N SER A 111 0.16 -15.10 8.54
CA SER A 111 1.20 -15.97 8.01
C SER A 111 2.45 -15.16 7.64
N LEU A 112 3.61 -15.80 7.77
CA LEU A 112 4.89 -15.23 7.40
C LEU A 112 5.40 -15.99 6.18
N VAL A 113 5.67 -15.28 5.09
CA VAL A 113 6.22 -15.83 3.84
C VAL A 113 7.56 -15.13 3.59
N GLY A 114 8.65 -15.72 4.08
CA GLY A 114 9.98 -15.11 4.04
C GLY A 114 10.05 -13.80 4.82
N GLU A 115 10.31 -12.70 4.13
CA GLU A 115 10.35 -11.33 4.67
C GLU A 115 9.01 -10.60 4.57
N GLN A 116 7.94 -11.32 4.23
CA GLN A 116 6.62 -10.75 3.99
C GLN A 116 5.60 -11.30 4.99
N LEU A 117 4.65 -10.46 5.37
CA LEU A 117 3.58 -10.79 6.30
C LEU A 117 2.24 -10.73 5.58
N GLU A 118 1.51 -11.85 5.56
CA GLU A 118 0.19 -11.93 4.95
C GLU A 118 -0.88 -12.12 6.01
N ILE A 119 -1.96 -11.36 5.87
CA ILE A 119 -3.12 -11.40 6.74
C ILE A 119 -4.29 -11.87 5.89
N ALA A 120 -4.86 -13.03 6.24
CA ALA A 120 -6.01 -13.61 5.58
C ALA A 120 -7.22 -13.62 6.51
N ASP A 121 -8.41 -13.39 5.95
CA ASP A 121 -9.67 -13.51 6.69
C ASP A 121 -9.99 -14.98 7.02
N GLY A 122 -11.03 -15.24 7.81
CA GLY A 122 -11.48 -16.59 8.19
C GLY A 122 -11.79 -17.51 6.98
N ASP A 123 -12.11 -16.93 5.83
CA ASP A 123 -12.31 -17.62 4.55
C ASP A 123 -11.00 -17.84 3.74
N ALA A 124 -9.83 -17.69 4.37
CA ALA A 124 -8.50 -17.73 3.74
C ALA A 124 -8.30 -16.71 2.59
N ARG A 125 -9.13 -15.65 2.53
CA ARG A 125 -8.99 -14.57 1.55
C ARG A 125 -7.94 -13.58 2.04
N ARG A 126 -6.92 -13.31 1.22
CA ARG A 126 -5.87 -12.33 1.54
C ARG A 126 -6.46 -10.92 1.70
N LYS A 127 -6.48 -10.41 2.93
CA LYS A 127 -6.90 -9.05 3.31
C LYS A 127 -5.74 -8.07 3.15
N TYR A 128 -4.57 -8.42 3.69
CA TYR A 128 -3.37 -7.59 3.65
C TYR A 128 -2.13 -8.39 3.28
N HIS A 129 -1.25 -7.75 2.53
CA HIS A 129 0.08 -8.22 2.19
C HIS A 129 1.06 -7.11 2.58
N ILE A 130 1.89 -7.35 3.57
CA ILE A 130 2.85 -6.40 4.11
C ILE A 130 4.25 -6.84 3.72
N SER A 131 4.99 -5.99 3.03
CA SER A 131 6.35 -6.24 2.55
C SER A 131 7.25 -5.03 2.81
N GLY A 132 8.55 -5.16 2.51
CA GLY A 132 9.51 -4.07 2.74
C GLY A 132 10.07 -4.02 4.16
N PHE A 133 9.96 -5.10 4.93
CA PHE A 133 10.73 -5.26 6.16
C PHE A 133 12.22 -5.29 5.85
N ASP A 134 13.03 -4.75 6.76
CA ASP A 134 14.49 -4.68 6.61
C ASP A 134 15.14 -6.08 6.75
N ASN A 135 14.51 -6.95 7.54
CA ASN A 135 14.97 -8.30 7.81
C ASN A 135 13.80 -9.20 8.24
N ILE A 136 13.93 -10.52 8.04
CA ILE A 136 12.98 -11.56 8.50
C ILE A 136 12.68 -11.42 10.00
N GLN A 137 13.65 -10.97 10.80
CA GLN A 137 13.46 -10.75 12.24
C GLN A 137 12.43 -9.65 12.54
N GLU A 138 12.40 -8.56 11.76
CA GLU A 138 11.40 -7.50 11.93
C GLU A 138 10.01 -8.00 11.54
N ALA A 139 9.89 -8.79 10.48
CA ALA A 139 8.63 -9.40 10.06
C ALA A 139 8.12 -10.44 11.08
N THR A 140 9.04 -11.22 11.67
CA THR A 140 8.72 -12.18 12.73
C THR A 140 8.28 -11.48 14.02
N ALA A 141 8.96 -10.40 14.40
CA ALA A 141 8.57 -9.57 15.54
C ALA A 141 7.19 -8.94 15.32
N ALA A 142 6.91 -8.40 14.12
CA ALA A 142 5.60 -7.87 13.77
C ALA A 142 4.50 -8.92 13.94
N LYS A 143 4.71 -10.15 13.43
CA LYS A 143 3.78 -11.26 13.60
C LYS A 143 3.52 -11.55 15.08
N ALA A 144 4.58 -11.68 15.88
CA ALA A 144 4.47 -12.01 17.30
C ALA A 144 3.61 -10.97 18.06
N ILE A 145 3.86 -9.68 17.84
CA ILE A 145 3.08 -8.60 18.47
C ILE A 145 1.62 -8.64 18.05
N LEU A 146 1.34 -8.89 16.77
CA LEU A 146 -0.03 -8.93 16.27
C LEU A 146 -0.84 -10.07 16.87
N GLN A 147 -0.18 -11.21 17.12
CA GLN A 147 -0.75 -12.36 17.81
C GLN A 147 -0.85 -12.15 19.33
N GLY A 148 -0.53 -10.97 19.84
CA GLY A 148 -0.58 -10.65 21.27
C GLY A 148 0.57 -11.25 22.07
N GLN A 149 1.63 -11.76 21.43
CA GLN A 149 2.82 -12.20 22.15
C GLN A 149 3.60 -10.97 22.62
N ALA A 150 3.81 -10.87 23.94
CA ALA A 150 4.61 -9.83 24.54
C ALA A 150 6.05 -9.92 24.00
N LEU A 151 6.49 -8.87 23.29
CA LEU A 151 7.91 -8.70 22.99
C LEU A 151 8.65 -8.51 24.31
N THR A 152 9.28 -9.57 24.82
CA THR A 152 10.22 -9.45 25.93
C THR A 152 11.29 -8.45 25.53
N LYS A 153 11.24 -7.25 26.14
CA LYS A 153 12.35 -6.29 26.18
C LYS A 153 13.61 -7.10 26.46
N ARG A 154 14.47 -7.30 25.46
CA ARG A 154 15.82 -7.80 25.69
C ARG A 154 16.57 -6.65 26.35
N HIS A 155 16.31 -6.43 27.65
CA HIS A 155 17.23 -5.73 28.52
C HIS A 155 18.53 -6.53 28.42
N VAL A 156 19.47 -6.04 27.62
CA VAL A 156 20.85 -6.45 27.78
C VAL A 156 21.25 -5.88 29.13
N THR A 157 21.12 -6.70 30.17
CA THR A 157 21.76 -6.47 31.46
C THR A 157 23.26 -6.49 31.19
N ILE A 158 23.84 -5.31 30.96
CA ILE A 158 25.28 -5.14 31.06
C ILE A 158 25.57 -5.26 32.55
N LYS A 159 25.93 -6.47 33.01
CA LYS A 159 26.64 -6.62 34.27
C LYS A 159 28.02 -6.01 34.05
N MET A 160 28.27 -4.83 34.63
CA MET A 160 29.64 -4.47 35.01
C MET A 160 29.92 -5.09 36.38
N SER A 161 30.60 -6.23 36.35
CA SER A 161 31.42 -6.85 37.40
C SER A 161 32.79 -6.96 36.70
N ASN A 162 33.96 -6.55 37.19
CA ASN A 162 34.63 -6.29 38.47
C ASN A 162 35.69 -5.20 38.16
N ASP A 163 36.41 -4.53 39.06
CA ASP A 163 36.79 -4.67 40.47
C ASP A 163 37.00 -3.24 41.03
#